data_AF-A0A227PIF6-F1
#
_entry.id   AF-A0A227PIF6-F1
#
_cell.length_a   1.000
_cell.length_b   1.000
_cell.length_c   1.000
_cell.angle_alpha   90.00
_cell.angle_beta   90.00
_cell.angle_gamma   90.00
#
_symmetry.space_group_name_H-M   'P 1'
#
loop_
_entity.id
_entity.type
_entity.pdbx_description
1 polymer ?
#
loop_
_entity_poly.entity_id
_entity_poly.type
_entity_poly.pdbx_seq_one_letter_code
_entity_poly.pdbx_strand_id
1 'polypeptide(L)'
;MKNNLYSVSIMNLREIMIEKILSDYINFIRGFETLLKKKYNSDKNPCLFSSAFFERKGVIDGIEYWFHGSGCAAAKEGVIYEYDITVNEIKFSQWKFSEFIRTHPEYQKLNYTPEFIEYELYQLIHKGILDWVIIEGIEGTPFGCVFKSYIVIQETYFSMD
;
A
#
# COMPACT_ATOMS: atom_id res chain seq x y z
N MET A 1 -5.77 2.62 -39.00
CA MET A 1 -6.41 1.74 -37.99
C MET A 1 -5.44 0.87 -37.16
N LYS A 2 -4.17 0.66 -37.56
CA LYS A 2 -3.22 -0.16 -36.77
C LYS A 2 -2.69 0.50 -35.48
N ASN A 3 -2.65 1.84 -35.40
CA ASN A 3 -2.10 2.54 -34.23
C ASN A 3 -2.95 2.43 -32.95
N ASN A 4 -4.24 2.09 -33.06
CA ASN A 4 -5.15 2.08 -31.91
C ASN A 4 -5.11 0.76 -31.12
N LEU A 5 -4.75 -0.36 -31.75
CA LEU A 5 -4.66 -1.67 -31.08
C LEU A 5 -3.36 -1.82 -30.26
N TYR A 6 -2.23 -1.29 -30.77
CA TYR A 6 -0.96 -1.33 -30.05
C TYR A 6 -0.97 -0.44 -28.80
N SER A 7 -1.58 0.73 -28.86
CA SER A 7 -1.73 1.62 -27.71
C SER A 7 -2.59 0.98 -26.61
N VAL A 8 -3.72 0.35 -26.99
CA VAL A 8 -4.59 -0.39 -26.06
C VAL A 8 -3.86 -1.59 -25.45
N SER A 9 -3.09 -2.34 -26.22
CA SER A 9 -2.31 -3.46 -25.69
C SER A 9 -1.22 -3.01 -24.71
N ILE A 10 -0.55 -1.88 -24.96
CA ILE A 10 0.46 -1.33 -24.05
C ILE A 10 -0.19 -0.76 -22.79
N MET A 11 -1.36 -0.11 -22.90
CA MET A 11 -2.14 0.35 -21.76
C MET A 11 -2.59 -0.84 -20.88
N ASN A 12 -3.14 -1.91 -21.47
CA ASN A 12 -3.51 -3.11 -20.73
C ASN A 12 -2.32 -3.78 -20.01
N LEU A 13 -1.14 -3.81 -20.63
CA LEU A 13 0.07 -4.35 -20.00
C LEU A 13 0.56 -3.48 -18.82
N ARG A 14 0.38 -2.16 -18.91
CA ARG A 14 0.72 -1.23 -17.82
C ARG A 14 -0.27 -1.31 -16.67
N GLU A 15 -1.56 -1.47 -16.95
CA GLU A 15 -2.61 -1.67 -15.94
C GLU A 15 -2.40 -2.98 -15.16
N ILE A 16 -2.09 -4.10 -15.85
CA ILE A 16 -1.76 -5.37 -15.17
C ILE A 16 -0.55 -5.19 -14.23
N MET A 17 0.39 -4.31 -14.59
CA MET A 17 1.59 -4.06 -13.79
C MET A 17 1.27 -3.34 -12.48
N ILE A 18 0.43 -2.30 -12.47
CA ILE A 18 0.14 -1.57 -11.22
C ILE A 18 -0.67 -2.42 -10.24
N GLU A 19 -1.61 -3.23 -10.75
CA GLU A 19 -2.39 -4.16 -9.92
C GLU A 19 -1.48 -5.19 -9.26
N LYS A 20 -0.51 -5.73 -10.01
CA LYS A 20 0.51 -6.63 -9.45
C LYS A 20 1.36 -5.94 -8.38
N ILE A 21 1.84 -4.72 -8.63
CA ILE A 21 2.65 -3.95 -7.67
C ILE A 21 1.85 -3.72 -6.38
N LEU A 22 0.57 -3.34 -6.50
CA LEU A 22 -0.32 -3.18 -5.36
C LEU A 22 -0.54 -4.48 -4.59
N SER A 23 -0.76 -5.60 -5.30
CA SER A 23 -0.90 -6.91 -4.69
C SER A 23 0.34 -7.31 -3.90
N ASP A 24 1.54 -7.14 -4.46
CA ASP A 24 2.79 -7.46 -3.77
C ASP A 24 3.00 -6.61 -2.50
N TYR A 25 2.67 -5.32 -2.59
CA TYR A 25 2.69 -4.40 -1.46
C TYR A 25 1.74 -4.86 -0.33
N ILE A 26 0.50 -5.21 -0.66
CA ILE A 26 -0.51 -5.70 0.29
C ILE A 26 -0.09 -7.05 0.90
N ASN A 27 0.37 -7.99 0.08
CA ASN A 27 0.76 -9.33 0.52
C ASN A 27 1.91 -9.27 1.52
N PHE A 28 2.90 -8.39 1.28
CA PHE A 28 3.96 -8.15 2.25
C PHE A 28 3.41 -7.65 3.59
N ILE A 29 2.55 -6.63 3.56
CA ILE A 29 1.97 -6.03 4.78
C ILE A 29 1.19 -7.08 5.58
N ARG A 30 0.35 -7.90 4.92
CA ARG A 30 -0.40 -8.98 5.60
C ARG A 30 0.50 -10.05 6.19
N GLY A 31 1.56 -10.43 5.46
CA GLY A 31 2.59 -11.34 5.97
C GLY A 31 3.27 -10.78 7.22
N PHE A 32 3.66 -9.51 7.18
CA PHE A 32 4.26 -8.80 8.29
C PHE A 32 3.32 -8.70 9.51
N GLU A 33 2.06 -8.31 9.31
CA GLU A 33 1.05 -8.27 10.38
C GLU A 33 0.86 -9.64 11.04
N THR A 34 0.90 -10.72 10.26
CA THR A 34 0.82 -12.10 10.76
C THR A 34 2.03 -12.46 11.63
N LEU A 35 3.25 -12.06 11.22
CA LEU A 35 4.47 -12.24 12.01
C LEU A 35 4.39 -11.49 13.35
N LEU A 36 3.88 -10.24 13.34
CA LEU A 36 3.69 -9.47 14.55
C LEU A 36 2.67 -10.15 15.50
N LYS A 37 1.49 -10.53 15.00
CA LYS A 37 0.47 -11.24 15.81
C LYS A 37 1.06 -12.48 16.49
N LYS A 38 1.87 -13.25 15.74
CA LYS A 38 2.58 -14.42 16.26
C LYS A 38 3.62 -14.08 17.33
N LYS A 39 4.48 -13.08 17.10
CA LYS A 39 5.54 -12.66 18.04
C LYS A 39 4.95 -12.26 19.40
N TYR A 40 3.80 -11.60 19.39
CA TYR A 40 3.18 -11.05 20.60
C TYR A 40 2.01 -11.88 21.13
N ASN A 41 1.78 -13.08 20.58
CA ASN A 41 0.73 -14.01 20.98
C ASN A 41 -0.65 -13.34 21.15
N SER A 42 -0.99 -12.50 20.17
CA SER A 42 -2.17 -11.64 20.23
C SER A 42 -2.88 -11.63 18.89
N ASP A 43 -4.18 -11.97 18.90
CA ASP A 43 -5.05 -11.84 17.72
C ASP A 43 -5.41 -10.37 17.42
N LYS A 44 -5.21 -9.50 18.40
CA LYS A 44 -5.46 -8.07 18.28
C LYS A 44 -4.33 -7.40 17.49
N ASN A 45 -4.70 -6.43 16.67
CA ASN A 45 -3.78 -5.64 15.87
C ASN A 45 -2.69 -5.01 16.76
N PRO A 46 -1.39 -5.22 16.45
CA PRO A 46 -0.26 -4.71 17.23
C PRO A 46 -0.31 -3.20 17.54
N CYS A 47 -1.03 -2.39 16.75
CA CYS A 47 -1.18 -0.95 16.98
C CYS A 47 -2.39 -0.53 17.81
N LEU A 48 -3.32 -1.43 18.09
CA LEU A 48 -4.40 -1.19 19.06
C LEU A 48 -3.90 -1.26 20.51
N PHE A 49 -2.63 -1.65 20.70
CA PHE A 49 -1.99 -1.67 21.99
C PHE A 49 -0.94 -0.57 22.07
N SER A 50 -0.97 0.13 23.20
CA SER A 50 -0.05 1.23 23.47
C SER A 50 1.41 0.77 23.44
N SER A 51 2.30 1.76 23.41
CA SER A 51 3.74 1.64 23.67
C SER A 51 4.11 0.88 24.97
N ALA A 52 3.14 0.47 25.79
CA ALA A 52 3.37 -0.29 27.02
C ALA A 52 3.52 -1.81 26.79
N PHE A 53 3.08 -2.36 25.65
CA PHE A 53 3.08 -3.80 25.40
C PHE A 53 3.97 -4.26 24.24
N PHE A 54 4.41 -3.33 23.39
CA PHE A 54 5.14 -3.63 22.15
C PHE A 54 6.31 -2.67 21.97
N GLU A 55 7.43 -3.18 21.48
CA GLU A 55 8.56 -2.34 21.08
C GLU A 55 8.14 -1.50 19.88
N ARG A 56 8.24 -0.17 20.02
CA ARG A 56 7.88 0.77 18.94
C ARG A 56 8.76 0.62 17.69
N LYS A 57 10.00 0.15 17.87
CA LYS A 57 10.96 -0.16 16.81
C LYS A 57 11.58 -1.52 17.09
N GLY A 58 11.84 -2.30 16.06
CA GLY A 58 12.50 -3.58 16.24
C GLY A 58 12.77 -4.31 14.94
N VAL A 59 13.15 -5.57 15.05
CA VAL A 59 13.38 -6.47 13.92
C VAL A 59 12.61 -7.76 14.13
N ILE A 60 12.00 -8.28 13.07
CA ILE A 60 11.35 -9.61 13.04
C ILE A 60 11.58 -10.25 11.69
N ASP A 61 12.21 -11.43 11.67
CA ASP A 61 12.49 -12.19 10.43
C ASP A 61 13.21 -11.36 9.34
N GLY A 62 14.19 -10.56 9.77
CA GLY A 62 14.93 -9.66 8.88
C GLY A 62 14.16 -8.41 8.42
N ILE A 63 12.94 -8.20 8.93
CA ILE A 63 12.12 -7.01 8.68
C ILE A 63 12.34 -6.03 9.82
N GLU A 64 12.97 -4.90 9.52
CA GLU A 64 13.03 -3.75 10.42
C GLU A 64 11.66 -3.09 10.45
N TYR A 65 11.18 -2.67 11.62
CA TYR A 65 9.91 -1.97 11.72
C TYR A 65 9.97 -0.79 12.67
N TRP A 66 9.13 0.21 12.39
CA TRP A 66 8.92 1.35 13.26
C TRP A 66 7.45 1.77 13.23
N PHE A 67 6.79 1.70 14.39
CA PHE A 67 5.45 2.24 14.59
C PHE A 67 5.50 3.76 14.85
N HIS A 68 4.69 4.54 14.15
CA HIS A 68 4.62 5.99 14.29
C HIS A 68 3.22 6.52 14.01
N GLY A 69 2.75 7.45 14.84
CA GLY A 69 1.38 7.96 14.71
C GLY A 69 0.37 6.82 14.66
N SER A 70 -0.42 6.76 13.58
CA SER A 70 -1.38 5.70 13.27
C SER A 70 -0.83 4.59 12.34
N GLY A 71 0.45 4.60 11.98
CA GLY A 71 1.01 3.73 10.94
C GLY A 71 2.27 2.99 11.36
N CYS A 72 2.83 2.25 10.39
CA CYS A 72 4.12 1.59 10.51
C CYS A 72 4.89 1.70 9.20
N ALA A 73 6.19 1.95 9.32
CA ALA A 73 7.16 1.69 8.28
C ALA A 73 7.82 0.32 8.57
N ALA A 74 7.68 -0.61 7.64
CA ALA A 74 8.42 -1.88 7.65
C ALA A 74 9.44 -1.85 6.49
N ALA A 75 10.65 -2.32 6.75
CA ALA A 75 11.73 -2.37 5.77
C ALA A 75 12.35 -3.77 5.70
N LYS A 76 12.43 -4.34 4.50
CA LYS A 76 13.10 -5.61 4.23
C LYS A 76 14.07 -5.43 3.07
N GLU A 77 15.34 -5.72 3.30
CA GLU A 77 16.39 -5.62 2.27
C GLU A 77 16.43 -4.24 1.57
N GLY A 78 16.13 -3.17 2.32
CA GLY A 78 16.08 -1.81 1.83
C GLY A 78 14.77 -1.39 1.13
N VAL A 79 13.82 -2.30 0.96
CA VAL A 79 12.48 -1.99 0.43
C VAL A 79 11.56 -1.53 1.55
N ILE A 80 10.91 -0.39 1.38
CA ILE A 80 10.08 0.26 2.40
C ILE A 80 8.59 0.02 2.10
N TYR A 81 7.88 -0.46 3.12
CA TYR A 81 6.44 -0.72 3.12
C TYR A 81 5.81 0.09 4.25
N GLU A 82 5.46 1.34 3.94
CA GLU A 82 4.82 2.22 4.92
C GLU A 82 3.31 2.23 4.72
N TYR A 83 2.53 2.08 5.80
CA TYR A 83 1.07 2.04 5.72
C TYR A 83 0.43 2.55 7.01
N ASP A 84 -0.83 2.97 6.93
CA ASP A 84 -1.67 3.29 8.07
C ASP A 84 -2.37 2.05 8.58
N ILE A 85 -2.33 1.87 9.90
CA ILE A 85 -2.78 0.67 10.56
C ILE A 85 -4.19 0.89 11.08
N THR A 86 -5.10 0.04 10.63
CA THR A 86 -6.50 0.07 11.07
C THR A 86 -7.01 -1.32 11.39
N VAL A 87 -8.25 -1.42 11.88
CA VAL A 87 -8.85 -2.71 12.22
C VAL A 87 -9.19 -3.44 10.92
N ASN A 88 -8.31 -4.34 10.50
CA ASN A 88 -8.42 -5.21 9.33
C ASN A 88 -8.30 -4.52 7.95
N GLU A 89 -8.15 -3.21 7.87
CA GLU A 89 -7.98 -2.49 6.61
C GLU A 89 -6.53 -2.02 6.43
N ILE A 90 -6.05 -2.04 5.19
CA ILE A 90 -4.78 -1.39 4.82
C ILE A 90 -5.14 -0.03 4.23
N LYS A 91 -4.61 1.02 4.84
CA LYS A 91 -4.70 2.40 4.34
C LYS A 91 -3.32 2.90 3.98
N PHE A 92 -3.22 3.68 2.92
CA PHE A 92 -1.94 4.28 2.51
C PHE A 92 -2.17 5.55 1.71
N SER A 93 -1.18 6.44 1.73
CA SER A 93 -1.16 7.60 0.84
C SER A 93 -0.46 7.26 -0.47
N GLN A 94 -0.72 8.02 -1.53
CA GLN A 94 0.02 7.91 -2.80
C GLN A 94 1.54 7.96 -2.55
N TRP A 95 1.99 8.81 -1.62
CA TRP A 95 3.39 8.94 -1.27
C TRP A 95 3.97 7.64 -0.71
N LYS A 96 3.27 6.99 0.22
CA LYS A 96 3.70 5.71 0.82
C LYS A 96 3.84 4.61 -0.23
N PHE A 97 2.88 4.52 -1.15
CA PHE A 97 2.94 3.55 -2.24
C PHE A 97 4.05 3.87 -3.26
N SER A 98 4.27 5.16 -3.54
CA SER A 98 5.39 5.61 -4.38
C SER A 98 6.74 5.30 -3.74
N GLU A 99 6.85 5.39 -2.42
CA GLU A 99 8.03 5.00 -1.63
C GLU A 99 8.38 3.52 -1.82
N PHE A 100 7.36 2.66 -1.74
CA PHE A 100 7.51 1.23 -2.05
C PHE A 100 8.05 1.01 -3.46
N ILE A 101 7.43 1.60 -4.48
CA ILE A 101 7.87 1.49 -5.87
C ILE A 101 9.32 1.97 -6.03
N ARG A 102 9.66 3.12 -5.42
CA ARG A 102 10.98 3.75 -5.51
C ARG A 102 12.08 2.91 -4.85
N THR A 103 11.77 2.22 -3.77
CA THR A 103 12.75 1.42 -3.00
C THR A 103 12.83 -0.03 -3.45
N HIS A 104 11.81 -0.54 -4.16
CA HIS A 104 11.80 -1.91 -4.67
C HIS A 104 12.72 -2.07 -5.89
N PRO A 105 13.71 -3.00 -5.87
CA PRO A 105 14.73 -3.15 -6.91
C PRO A 105 14.20 -3.26 -8.34
N GLU A 106 13.09 -3.98 -8.52
CA GLU A 106 12.47 -4.19 -9.84
C GLU A 106 11.51 -3.06 -10.23
N TYR A 107 10.81 -2.44 -9.28
CA TYR A 107 9.77 -1.46 -9.61
C TYR A 107 10.32 -0.08 -9.81
N GLN A 108 11.44 0.27 -9.17
CA GLN A 108 12.12 1.54 -9.42
C GLN A 108 12.55 1.70 -10.88
N LYS A 109 12.85 0.58 -11.58
CA LYS A 109 13.27 0.57 -12.99
C LYS A 109 12.15 1.02 -13.94
N LEU A 110 10.89 0.93 -13.51
CA LEU A 110 9.73 1.37 -14.28
C LEU A 110 9.66 2.90 -14.39
N ASN A 111 10.33 3.61 -13.47
CA ASN A 111 10.48 5.06 -13.48
C ASN A 111 9.13 5.80 -13.62
N TYR A 112 8.13 5.36 -12.86
CA TYR A 112 6.81 5.97 -12.86
C TYR A 112 6.84 7.36 -12.24
N THR A 113 6.20 8.31 -12.91
CA THR A 113 6.01 9.65 -12.34
C THR A 113 4.91 9.63 -11.29
N PRO A 114 4.91 10.57 -10.33
CA PRO A 114 3.81 10.70 -9.37
C PRO A 114 2.44 10.81 -10.05
N GLU A 115 2.34 11.53 -11.16
CA GLU A 115 1.07 11.72 -11.90
C GLU A 115 0.59 10.41 -12.53
N PHE A 116 1.53 9.58 -13.02
CA PHE A 116 1.17 8.25 -13.53
C PHE A 116 0.65 7.35 -12.41
N ILE A 117 1.33 7.30 -11.26
CA ILE A 117 0.88 6.51 -10.11
C ILE A 117 -0.50 6.97 -9.64
N GLU A 118 -0.74 8.28 -9.56
CA GLU A 118 -2.04 8.83 -9.21
C GLU A 118 -3.14 8.38 -10.17
N TYR A 119 -2.89 8.51 -11.48
CA TYR A 119 -3.84 8.12 -12.51
C TYR A 119 -4.20 6.64 -12.42
N GLU A 120 -3.19 5.78 -12.23
CA GLU A 120 -3.39 4.34 -12.11
C GLU A 120 -4.15 3.98 -10.82
N LEU A 121 -3.79 4.56 -9.67
CA LEU A 121 -4.55 4.36 -8.42
C LEU A 121 -6.01 4.80 -8.56
N TYR A 122 -6.27 5.88 -9.31
CA TYR A 122 -7.63 6.30 -9.64
C TYR A 122 -8.38 5.27 -10.50
N GLN A 123 -7.71 4.61 -11.47
CA GLN A 123 -8.33 3.51 -12.21
C GLN A 123 -8.69 2.34 -11.29
N LEU A 124 -7.87 2.04 -10.27
CA LEU A 124 -8.15 0.99 -9.30
C LEU A 124 -9.36 1.29 -8.42
N ILE A 125 -9.68 2.57 -8.19
CA ILE A 125 -10.94 2.97 -7.53
C ILE A 125 -12.14 2.63 -8.41
N HIS A 126 -12.10 2.96 -9.71
CA HIS A 126 -13.18 2.60 -10.64
C HIS A 126 -13.38 1.10 -10.80
N LYS A 127 -12.31 0.31 -10.61
CA LYS A 127 -12.35 -1.16 -10.60
C LYS A 127 -12.88 -1.74 -9.28
N GLY A 128 -13.12 -0.93 -8.24
CA GLY A 128 -13.57 -1.38 -6.93
C GLY A 128 -12.49 -2.06 -6.09
N ILE A 129 -11.21 -1.92 -6.47
CA ILE A 129 -10.07 -2.47 -5.74
C ILE A 129 -9.69 -1.55 -4.57
N LEU A 130 -9.69 -0.24 -4.83
CA LEU A 130 -9.44 0.80 -3.86
C LEU A 130 -10.70 1.66 -3.64
N ASP A 131 -10.75 2.37 -2.53
CA ASP A 131 -11.64 3.52 -2.34
C ASP A 131 -10.85 4.67 -1.72
N TRP A 132 -11.42 5.87 -1.77
CA TRP A 132 -10.88 7.04 -1.10
C TRP A 132 -11.00 6.88 0.42
N VAL A 133 -9.98 7.29 1.15
CA VAL A 133 -10.13 7.50 2.59
C VAL A 133 -10.92 8.79 2.80
N ILE A 134 -12.21 8.67 3.10
CA ILE A 134 -13.06 9.80 3.47
C ILE A 134 -12.78 10.14 4.94
N ILE A 135 -12.34 11.37 5.20
CA ILE A 135 -12.22 11.90 6.55
C ILE A 135 -13.50 12.69 6.86
N GLU A 136 -14.32 12.18 7.77
CA GLU A 136 -15.53 12.89 8.22
C GLU A 136 -15.15 14.26 8.83
N GLY A 137 -15.89 15.32 8.49
CA GLY A 137 -15.67 16.68 9.01
C GLY A 137 -14.82 17.61 8.14
N ILE A 138 -14.30 17.14 6.99
CA ILE A 138 -13.69 18.00 5.94
C ILE A 138 -14.46 18.00 4.63
N GLU A 139 -15.63 17.36 4.60
CA GLU A 139 -16.56 17.37 3.47
C GLU A 139 -16.88 18.80 3.03
N GLY A 140 -16.72 19.10 1.75
CA GLY A 140 -16.97 20.44 1.20
C GLY A 140 -15.86 21.48 1.45
N THR A 141 -14.77 21.13 2.15
CA THR A 141 -13.58 21.99 2.22
C THR A 141 -12.67 21.72 1.01
N PRO A 142 -11.93 22.71 0.49
CA PRO A 142 -10.89 22.47 -0.53
C PRO A 142 -9.77 21.53 -0.04
N PHE A 143 -9.76 21.19 1.26
CA PHE A 143 -8.85 20.23 1.89
C PHE A 143 -9.37 18.78 1.85
N GLY A 144 -10.64 18.55 1.49
CA GLY A 144 -11.26 17.21 1.41
C GLY A 144 -10.59 16.26 0.41
N CYS A 145 -9.82 16.77 -0.55
CA CYS A 145 -9.04 16.01 -1.52
C CYS A 145 -7.52 16.15 -1.34
N VAL A 146 -7.04 16.81 -0.28
CA VAL A 146 -5.60 17.20 -0.18
C VAL A 146 -4.72 16.03 0.26
N PHE A 147 -5.28 14.99 0.85
CA PHE A 147 -4.55 13.77 1.17
C PHE A 147 -5.00 12.64 0.25
N LYS A 148 -4.27 12.42 -0.85
CA LYS A 148 -4.45 11.29 -1.76
C LYS A 148 -4.18 9.98 -1.02
N SER A 149 -5.21 9.49 -0.36
CA SER A 149 -5.16 8.35 0.55
C SER A 149 -6.22 7.36 0.15
N TYR A 150 -5.84 6.09 0.22
CA TYR A 150 -6.58 4.97 -0.33
C TYR A 150 -6.79 3.94 0.76
N ILE A 151 -7.94 3.30 0.73
CA ILE A 151 -8.24 2.09 1.47
C ILE A 151 -8.35 0.93 0.47
N VAL A 152 -7.79 -0.22 0.83
CA VAL A 152 -7.96 -1.47 0.06
C VAL A 152 -9.34 -2.06 0.37
N ILE A 153 -10.18 -2.20 -0.65
CA ILE A 153 -11.53 -2.80 -0.55
C ILE A 153 -11.53 -4.24 -1.04
N GLN A 154 -10.71 -4.55 -2.05
CA GLN A 154 -10.57 -5.90 -2.59
C GLN A 154 -9.09 -6.28 -2.71
N GLU A 155 -8.68 -7.33 -1.99
CA GLU A 155 -7.35 -7.91 -2.13
C GLU A 155 -7.33 -8.85 -3.34
N THR A 156 -6.59 -8.50 -4.39
CA THR A 156 -6.40 -9.37 -5.55
C THR A 156 -5.21 -10.29 -5.31
N TYR A 157 -5.46 -11.59 -5.31
CA TYR A 157 -4.40 -12.61 -5.30
C TYR A 157 -4.03 -12.93 -6.73
N PHE A 158 -2.86 -12.46 -7.18
CA PHE A 158 -2.25 -13.00 -8.39
C PHE A 158 -1.58 -14.32 -8.00
N SER A 159 -2.17 -15.44 -8.42
CA SER A 159 -1.46 -16.72 -8.38
C SER A 159 -0.24 -16.61 -9.29
N MET A 160 0.95 -16.68 -8.70
CA MET A 160 2.16 -16.95 -9.47
C MET A 160 2.12 -18.42 -9.87
N ASP A 161 1.60 -18.69 -11.06
CA ASP A 161 1.84 -19.95 -11.77
C ASP A 161 3.26 -19.95 -12.36
#